data_AF-A0AAD5CUE0-F1
#
_entry.id   AF-A0AAD5CUE0-F1
#
_cell.length_a   1.000
_cell.length_b   1.000
_cell.length_c   1.000
_cell.angle_alpha   90.00
_cell.angle_beta   90.00
_cell.angle_gamma   90.00
#
_symmetry.space_group_name_H-M   'P 1'
#
loop_
_entity.id
_entity.type
_entity.pdbx_description
1 polymer ?
#
loop_
_entity_poly.entity_id
_entity_poly.type
_entity_poly.pdbx_seq_one_letter_code
_entity_poly.pdbx_strand_id
1 'polypeptide(L)' 'MLRLRYPNVVLFVGAVTRPPNLSILTEFLPRGSLFKLLHRSNVQLDERRRMRIGLDVVEFVFSIMLRPLSLC' A
#
# COMPACT_ATOMS: atom_id res chain seq x y z
N MET A 1 9.80 -6.79 12.66
CA MET A 1 8.70 -6.73 11.69
C MET A 1 9.03 -7.63 10.53
N LEU A 2 8.08 -8.50 10.26
CA LEU A 2 7.97 -9.39 9.13
C LEU A 2 8.33 -8.69 7.81
N ARG A 3 9.20 -9.31 6.99
CA ARG A 3 9.80 -8.68 5.80
C ARG A 3 8.83 -8.82 4.62
N LEU A 4 7.64 -8.21 4.77
CA LEU A 4 6.60 -8.18 3.74
C LEU A 4 7.03 -7.25 2.59
N ARG A 5 7.84 -7.78 1.67
CA ARG A 5 8.22 -7.11 0.43
C ARG A 5 7.35 -7.61 -0.70
N TYR A 6 6.53 -6.72 -1.24
CA TYR A 6 5.64 -7.00 -2.35
C TYR A 6 5.46 -5.72 -3.20
N PRO A 7 5.35 -5.79 -4.53
CA PRO A 7 5.23 -4.59 -5.37
C PRO A 7 3.99 -3.74 -5.08
N ASN A 8 2.89 -4.36 -4.65
CA ASN A 8 1.61 -3.68 -4.43
C ASN A 8 1.33 -3.36 -2.94
N VAL A 9 2.36 -3.36 -2.09
CA VAL A 9 2.24 -2.94 -0.68
C VAL A 9 3.21 -1.82 -0.37
N VAL A 10 2.74 -0.85 0.42
CA VAL A 10 3.61 0.23 0.90
C VAL A 10 4.69 -0.35 1.80
N LEU A 11 5.94 -0.15 1.40
CA LEU A 11 7.10 -0.60 2.14
C LEU A 11 7.19 0.10 3.50
N PHE A 12 7.24 -0.69 4.56
CA PHE A 12 7.65 -0.23 5.88
C PHE A 12 9.17 -0.02 5.91
N VAL A 13 9.60 1.20 6.22
CA VAL A 13 11.01 1.59 6.31
C VAL A 13 11.49 1.51 7.76
N GLY A 14 10.68 1.94 8.71
CA GLY A 14 11.06 1.95 10.12
C GLY A 14 10.01 2.60 11.01
N ALA A 15 10.32 2.71 12.30
CA ALA A 15 9.48 3.43 13.25
C ALA A 15 10.34 4.19 14.26
N VAL A 16 9.92 5.40 14.60
CA VAL A 16 10.38 6.12 15.79
C VAL A 16 9.53 5.63 16.95
N THR A 17 10.14 4.91 17.88
CA THR A 17 9.47 4.32 19.05
C THR A 17 9.77 5.07 20.35
N ARG A 18 10.56 6.15 20.28
CA ARG A 18 10.90 6.98 21.43
C ARG A 18 9.85 8.09 21.62
N PRO A 19 9.23 8.21 22.81
CA PRO A 19 8.38 9.35 23.14
C PRO A 19 9.13 10.69 23.02
N PRO A 20 8.44 11.83 22.82
CA PRO A 20 6.98 11.97 22.70
C PRO A 20 6.42 11.65 21.30
N ASN A 21 7.29 11.56 20.29
CA ASN A 21 6.88 11.51 18.90
C ASN A 21 7.01 10.09 18.34
N LEU A 22 5.95 9.29 18.53
CA LEU A 22 5.82 7.99 17.87
C LEU A 22 5.49 8.19 16.40
N SER A 23 6.24 7.54 15.51
CA SER A 23 6.04 7.72 14.05
C SER A 23 6.40 6.47 13.28
N ILE A 24 5.70 6.22 12.18
CA ILE A 24 5.97 5.13 11.24
C ILE A 24 6.54 5.75 9.98
N LEU A 25 7.70 5.25 9.53
CA LEU A 25 8.31 5.62 8.27
C LEU A 25 7.94 4.58 7.22
N THR A 26 7.38 5.04 6.11
CA THR A 26 7.06 4.24 4.93
C THR A 26 7.73 4.83 3.70
N GLU A 27 7.72 4.11 2.59
CA GLU A 27 8.05 4.73 1.30
C GLU A 27 7.11 5.90 0.97
N PHE A 28 7.61 6.83 0.17
CA PHE A 28 6.85 8.00 -0.25
C PHE A 28 6.12 7.74 -1.58
N LEU A 29 4.80 7.93 -1.57
CA LEU A 29 3.96 7.80 -2.77
C LEU A 29 3.51 9.19 -3.27
N PRO A 30 4.10 9.74 -4.35
CA PRO A 30 3.87 11.13 -4.76
C PRO A 30 2.43 11.43 -5.19
N ARG A 31 1.67 10.41 -5.57
CA ARG A 31 0.27 10.55 -6.03
C ARG A 31 -0.75 10.56 -4.89
N GLY A 32 -0.31 10.35 -3.64
CA GLY A 32 -1.19 10.30 -2.47
C GLY A 32 -2.12 9.08 -2.47
N SER A 33 -3.26 9.21 -1.78
CA SER A 33 -4.20 8.10 -1.61
C SER A 33 -5.10 7.88 -2.82
N LEU A 34 -5.43 6.62 -3.09
CA LEU A 34 -6.40 6.23 -4.11
C LEU A 34 -7.77 6.89 -3.89
N PHE A 35 -8.19 7.07 -2.63
CA PHE A 35 -9.42 7.79 -2.28
C PHE A 35 -9.45 9.20 -2.88
N LYS A 36 -8.36 9.98 -2.68
CA LYS A 36 -8.25 11.34 -3.26
C LYS A 36 -8.21 11.29 -4.78
N LEU A 37 -7.57 10.27 -5.36
CA LEU A 37 -7.50 10.11 -6.81
C LEU A 37 -8.88 9.83 -7.43
N LEU A 38 -9.72 9.02 -6.77
CA LEU A 38 -11.05 8.64 -7.25
C LEU A 38 -12.09 9.77 -7.10
N HIS A 39 -11.93 10.66 -6.10
CA HIS A 39 -12.88 11.74 -5.83
C HIS A 39 -12.48 13.09 -6.42
N ARG A 40 -11.33 13.20 -7.08
CA ARG A 40 -10.93 14.43 -7.79
C ARG A 40 -11.62 14.50 -9.14
N SER A 41 -12.43 15.54 -9.34
CA SER A 41 -13.14 15.81 -10.61
C SER A 41 -12.19 16.00 -11.81
N ASN A 42 -10.94 16.38 -11.57
CA ASN A 42 -9.96 16.70 -12.61
C ASN A 42 -9.09 15.50 -13.06
N VAL A 43 -9.27 14.31 -12.49
CA VAL A 43 -8.49 13.12 -12.89
C VAL A 43 -9.45 11.99 -13.25
N GLN A 44 -9.72 11.83 -14.55
CA GLN A 44 -10.47 10.68 -15.03
C GLN A 44 -9.54 9.47 -15.14
N LEU A 45 -9.79 8.46 -14.31
CA LEU A 45 -9.22 7.12 -14.47
C LEU A 45 -10.04 6.37 -15.50
N ASP A 46 -9.42 6.02 -16.63
CA ASP A 46 -10.00 5.12 -17.61
C ASP A 46 -10.29 3.74 -16.98
N GLU A 47 -11.24 3.03 -17.57
CA GLU A 47 -11.67 1.72 -17.08
C GLU A 47 -10.50 0.72 -16.98
N ARG A 48 -9.59 0.75 -17.96
CA ARG A 48 -8.40 -0.10 -17.97
C ARG A 48 -7.46 0.14 -16.79
N ARG A 49 -7.31 1.39 -16.32
CA ARG A 49 -6.53 1.66 -15.09
C ARG A 49 -7.30 1.23 -13.84
N ARG A 50 -8.62 1.41 -13.81
CA ARG A 50 -9.45 0.96 -12.67
C ARG A 50 -9.34 -0.56 -12.48
N MET A 51 -9.44 -1.33 -13.57
CA MET A 51 -9.30 -2.78 -13.54
C MET A 51 -7.91 -3.22 -13.06
N ARG A 52 -6.84 -2.55 -13.53
CA ARG A 52 -5.47 -2.82 -13.04
C ARG A 52 -5.32 -2.53 -11.55
N ILE A 53 -5.80 -1.38 -11.08
CA ILE A 53 -5.76 -1.04 -9.65
C ILE A 53 -6.51 -2.09 -8.83
N GLY A 54 -7.67 -2.54 -9.31
CA GLY A 54 -8.43 -3.61 -8.66
C GLY A 54 -7.65 -4.94 -8.62
N LEU A 55 -7.02 -5.32 -9.73
CA LEU A 55 -6.19 -6.53 -9.81
C LEU A 55 -4.99 -6.44 -8.85
N ASP A 56 -4.27 -5.32 -8.83
CA ASP A 56 -3.11 -5.11 -7.96
C ASP A 56 -3.46 -5.31 -6.48
N VAL A 57 -4.65 -4.85 -6.06
CA VAL A 57 -5.18 -5.03 -4.70
C VAL A 57 -5.51 -6.50 -4.43
N VAL A 58 -6.17 -7.18 -5.36
CA VAL A 58 -6.52 -8.60 -5.22
C VAL A 58 -5.26 -9.46 -5.13
N GLU A 59 -4.26 -9.21 -5.97
CA GLU A 59 -2.99 -9.94 -5.95
C GLU A 59 -2.26 -9.77 -4.61
N PHE A 60 -2.25 -8.55 -4.06
CA PHE A 60 -1.68 -8.29 -2.73
C PHE A 60 -2.43 -9.04 -1.63
N VAL A 61 -3.77 -8.91 -1.59
CA VAL A 61 -4.61 -9.56 -0.56
C VAL A 61 -4.46 -11.08 -0.63
N PHE A 62 -4.43 -11.64 -1.83
CA PHE A 62 -4.20 -13.06 -2.01
C PHE A 62 -2.80 -13.48 -1.54
N SER A 63 -1.76 -12.69 -1.88
CA SER A 63 -0.39 -12.97 -1.44
C SER A 63 -0.24 -12.94 0.08
N ILE A 64 -0.87 -11.99 0.77
CA ILE A 64 -0.78 -11.90 2.24
C ILE A 64 -1.60 -13.00 2.93
N MET A 65 -2.77 -13.37 2.40
CA MET A 65 -3.60 -14.44 2.98
C MET A 65 -2.98 -15.83 2.85
N LEU A 66 -2.24 -16.09 1.77
CA LEU A 66 -1.58 -17.39 1.55
C LEU A 66 -0.21 -17.54 2.23
N ARG A 67 0.35 -16.46 2.80
CA ARG A 67 1.63 -16.55 3.51
C ARG A 67 1.40 -17.16 4.90
N PRO A 68 2.09 -18.26 5.25
CA PRO A 68 2.05 -18.79 6.61
C PRO A 68 2.45 -17.70 7.60
N LEU A 69 1.77 -17.63 8.76
CA LEU A 69 2.08 -16.67 9.84
C LEU A 69 3.54 -16.75 10.34
N SER A 70 4.25 -17.84 10.02
CA SER A 70 5.68 -18.05 10.29
C SER A 70 6.64 -17.46 9.24
N LEU A 71 6.12 -17.00 8.10
CA LEU A 71 6.86 -16.50 6.93
C LEU A 71 6.57 -15.06 6.55
N CYS A 72 5.51 -14.48 7.11
CA CYS A 72 5.53 -13.05 7.33
C CYS A 72 6.80 -12.82 8.15
#